data_AF-A0A970HJY7-F1
#
_entry.id   AF-A0A970HJY7-F1
#
_cell.length_a   1.000
_cell.length_b   1.000
_cell.length_c   1.000
_cell.angle_alpha   90.00
_cell.angle_beta   90.00
_cell.angle_gamma   90.00
#
_symmetry.space_group_name_H-M   'P 1'
#
loop_
_entity.id
_entity.type
_entity.pdbx_description
1 polymer ?
#
loop_
_entity_poly.entity_id
_entity_poly.type
_entity_poly.pdbx_seq_one_letter_code
_entity_poly.pdbx_strand_id
1 'polypeptide(L)'
;MSRRRYDPEFKVRVAKEVIETGNGSIVARRYDIAPAVVNRWARAYEKHGPEAFIGKKGSRSVSDPSMDDIKRENDRLKRLLGEKDLEIAILRDLLKKGSHL
;
A
#
# COMPACT_ATOMS: atom_id res chain seq x y z
N MET A 1 -20.82 -22.04 -6.09
CA MET A 1 -20.40 -21.28 -7.30
C MET A 1 -18.89 -21.03 -7.23
N SER A 2 -18.12 -21.51 -8.21
CA SER A 2 -16.68 -21.23 -8.29
C SER A 2 -16.45 -19.79 -8.76
N ARG A 3 -15.57 -19.04 -8.09
CA ARG A 3 -15.25 -17.66 -8.45
C ARG A 3 -14.22 -17.68 -9.58
N ARG A 4 -14.61 -17.25 -10.80
CA ARG A 4 -13.65 -17.05 -11.91
C ARG A 4 -12.46 -16.21 -11.42
N ARG A 5 -11.25 -16.74 -11.62
CA ARG A 5 -9.98 -16.05 -11.36
C ARG A 5 -9.52 -15.48 -12.70
N TYR A 6 -9.11 -14.23 -12.68
CA TYR A 6 -8.52 -13.56 -13.83
C TYR A 6 -7.11 -13.13 -13.47
N ASP A 7 -6.21 -13.28 -14.43
CA ASP A 7 -4.83 -12.83 -14.33
C ASP A 7 -4.76 -11.30 -14.09
N PRO A 8 -3.84 -10.80 -13.24
CA PRO A 8 -3.63 -9.37 -13.03
C PRO A 8 -3.41 -8.56 -14.33
N GLU A 9 -2.59 -9.04 -15.25
CA GLU A 9 -2.29 -8.35 -16.51
C GLU A 9 -3.53 -8.25 -17.39
N PHE A 10 -4.33 -9.31 -17.39
CA PHE A 10 -5.60 -9.33 -18.11
C PHE A 10 -6.57 -8.28 -17.55
N LYS A 11 -6.68 -8.15 -16.21
CA LYS A 11 -7.52 -7.12 -15.60
C LYS A 11 -7.05 -5.70 -15.94
N VAL A 12 -5.73 -5.47 -15.95
CA VAL A 12 -5.14 -4.18 -16.36
C VAL A 12 -5.53 -3.83 -17.78
N ARG A 13 -5.38 -4.78 -18.71
CA ARG A 13 -5.72 -4.58 -20.12
C ARG A 13 -7.20 -4.23 -20.30
N VAL A 14 -8.08 -5.03 -19.68
CA VAL A 14 -9.53 -4.81 -19.74
C VAL A 14 -9.90 -3.46 -19.13
N ALA A 15 -9.32 -3.09 -17.99
CA ALA A 15 -9.60 -1.81 -17.34
C ALA A 15 -9.19 -0.60 -18.19
N LYS A 16 -8.00 -0.64 -18.81
CA LYS A 16 -7.54 0.39 -19.75
C LYS A 16 -8.50 0.55 -20.92
N GLU A 17 -8.89 -0.56 -21.53
CA GLU A 17 -9.78 -0.54 -22.69
C GLU A 17 -11.16 0.07 -22.38
N VAL A 18 -11.67 -0.14 -21.17
CA VAL A 18 -12.93 0.50 -20.71
C VAL A 18 -12.79 2.01 -20.64
N ILE A 19 -11.67 2.50 -20.13
CA ILE A 19 -11.39 3.94 -19.99
C ILE A 19 -11.24 4.56 -21.37
N GLU A 20 -10.50 3.90 -22.27
CA GLU A 20 -10.31 4.35 -23.66
C GLU A 20 -11.62 4.38 -24.46
N THR A 21 -12.44 3.34 -24.30
CA THR A 21 -13.72 3.23 -25.04
C THR A 21 -14.83 4.09 -24.41
N GLY A 22 -14.71 4.46 -23.13
CA GLY A 22 -15.75 5.12 -22.35
C GLY A 22 -17.02 4.26 -22.13
N ASN A 23 -17.01 2.99 -22.54
CA ASN A 23 -18.18 2.11 -22.51
C ASN A 23 -17.83 0.69 -22.03
N GLY A 24 -17.95 0.49 -20.71
CA GLY A 24 -17.67 -0.81 -20.09
C GLY A 24 -18.58 -1.94 -20.55
N SER A 25 -19.78 -1.67 -21.07
CA SER A 25 -20.72 -2.69 -21.55
C SER A 25 -20.28 -3.33 -22.87
N ILE A 26 -19.60 -2.59 -23.73
CA ILE A 26 -19.05 -3.12 -25.00
C ILE A 26 -17.85 -4.02 -24.69
N VAL A 27 -16.94 -3.53 -23.86
CA VAL A 27 -15.75 -4.28 -23.43
C VAL A 27 -16.14 -5.55 -22.69
N ALA A 28 -17.13 -5.47 -21.79
CA ALA A 28 -17.69 -6.61 -21.07
C ALA A 28 -18.19 -7.73 -22.00
N ARG A 29 -18.92 -7.39 -23.08
CA ARG A 29 -19.39 -8.37 -24.07
C ARG A 29 -18.24 -9.02 -24.82
N ARG A 30 -17.20 -8.25 -25.19
CA ARG A 30 -16.04 -8.75 -25.93
C ARG A 30 -15.30 -9.85 -25.15
N TYR A 31 -15.19 -9.70 -23.84
CA TYR A 31 -14.44 -10.63 -22.98
C TYR A 31 -15.33 -11.68 -22.27
N ASP A 32 -16.64 -11.70 -22.53
CA ASP A 32 -17.62 -12.53 -21.79
C ASP A 32 -17.53 -12.33 -20.26
N ILE A 33 -17.51 -11.07 -19.84
CA ILE A 33 -17.44 -10.68 -18.42
C ILE A 33 -18.66 -9.83 -18.08
N ALA A 34 -19.20 -10.01 -16.88
CA ALA A 34 -20.28 -9.15 -16.40
C ALA A 34 -19.86 -7.66 -16.41
N PRO A 35 -20.67 -6.73 -16.96
CA PRO A 35 -20.34 -5.30 -17.01
C PRO A 35 -19.98 -4.69 -15.66
N ALA A 36 -20.63 -5.13 -14.59
CA ALA A 36 -20.35 -4.67 -13.23
C ALA A 36 -18.91 -5.00 -12.78
N VAL A 37 -18.34 -6.11 -13.23
CA VAL A 37 -16.96 -6.54 -12.90
C VAL A 37 -15.97 -5.67 -13.64
N VAL A 38 -16.19 -5.46 -14.94
CA VAL A 38 -15.33 -4.66 -15.81
C VAL A 38 -15.32 -3.19 -15.37
N ASN A 39 -16.48 -2.61 -15.04
CA ASN A 39 -16.57 -1.26 -14.49
C ASN A 39 -15.90 -1.12 -13.12
N ARG A 40 -15.95 -2.15 -12.27
CA ARG A 40 -15.20 -2.16 -11.01
C ARG A 40 -13.70 -2.12 -11.27
N TRP A 41 -13.20 -2.86 -12.26
CA TRP A 41 -11.78 -2.83 -12.62
C TRP A 41 -11.35 -1.48 -13.18
N ALA A 42 -12.16 -0.86 -14.06
CA ALA A 42 -11.90 0.49 -14.55
C ALA A 42 -11.73 1.50 -13.41
N ARG A 43 -12.68 1.55 -12.47
CA ARG A 43 -12.60 2.42 -11.28
C ARG A 43 -11.38 2.14 -10.40
N ALA A 44 -11.03 0.86 -10.23
CA ALA A 44 -9.86 0.48 -9.45
C ALA A 44 -8.57 0.95 -10.14
N TYR A 45 -8.51 0.84 -11.47
CA TYR A 45 -7.40 1.29 -12.29
C TYR A 45 -7.27 2.82 -12.31
N GLU A 46 -8.37 3.58 -12.42
CA GLU A 46 -8.35 5.05 -12.35
C GLU A 46 -7.78 5.55 -11.02
N LYS A 47 -8.09 4.86 -9.92
CA LYS A 47 -7.68 5.27 -8.57
C LYS A 47 -6.25 4.85 -8.22
N HIS A 48 -5.83 3.67 -8.66
CA HIS A 48 -4.63 3.00 -8.16
C HIS A 48 -3.70 2.47 -9.25
N GLY A 49 -3.98 2.74 -10.53
CA GLY A 49 -3.16 2.25 -11.63
C GLY A 49 -3.12 0.72 -11.76
N PRO A 50 -2.13 0.16 -12.47
CA PRO A 50 -1.91 -1.29 -12.58
C PRO A 50 -1.77 -2.02 -11.23
N GLU A 51 -1.29 -1.32 -10.20
CA GLU A 51 -1.06 -1.82 -8.84
C GLU A 51 -2.36 -2.29 -8.17
N ALA A 52 -3.52 -1.81 -8.63
CA ALA A 52 -4.84 -2.25 -8.19
C ALA A 52 -5.07 -3.77 -8.33
N PHE A 53 -4.31 -4.43 -9.21
CA PHE A 53 -4.48 -5.85 -9.57
C PHE A 53 -3.33 -6.75 -9.15
N ILE A 54 -2.20 -6.15 -8.74
CA ILE A 54 -1.06 -6.87 -8.18
C ILE A 54 -1.42 -7.15 -6.72
N GLY A 55 -1.93 -8.35 -6.46
CA GLY A 55 -2.55 -8.66 -5.18
C GLY A 55 -1.60 -8.45 -3.99
N LYS A 56 -1.96 -7.55 -3.07
CA LYS A 56 -1.77 -7.88 -1.65
C LYS A 56 -2.65 -9.10 -1.39
N LYS A 57 -2.02 -10.27 -1.28
CA LYS A 57 -2.63 -11.55 -0.93
C LYS A 57 -3.56 -11.30 0.28
N GLY A 58 -4.87 -11.34 0.07
CA GLY A 58 -5.86 -11.27 1.15
C GLY A 58 -6.33 -9.87 1.55
N SER A 59 -7.31 -9.32 0.81
CA SER A 59 -8.24 -8.34 1.39
C SER A 59 -9.32 -9.09 2.20
N ARG A 60 -8.85 -9.80 3.23
CA ARG A 60 -9.55 -10.04 4.48
C ARG A 60 -8.49 -9.93 5.58
N SER A 61 -8.71 -8.98 6.47
CA SER A 61 -8.01 -8.72 7.73
C SER A 61 -6.70 -7.91 7.68
N VAL A 62 -6.69 -6.93 8.61
CA VAL A 62 -5.57 -6.22 9.25
C VAL A 62 -4.98 -5.04 8.49
N SER A 63 -5.55 -3.87 8.79
CA SER A 63 -4.90 -2.54 8.87
C SER A 63 -3.51 -2.43 8.24
N ASP A 64 -3.46 -2.02 6.98
CA ASP A 64 -2.31 -1.23 6.51
C ASP A 64 -2.28 0.02 7.39
N PRO A 65 -1.20 0.29 8.13
CA PRO A 65 -1.11 1.52 8.92
C PRO A 65 -1.36 2.72 8.00
N SER A 66 -2.24 3.62 8.41
CA SER A 66 -2.44 4.87 7.69
C SER A 66 -1.09 5.58 7.58
N MET A 67 -0.91 6.41 6.54
CA MET A 67 0.23 7.31 6.45
C MET A 67 0.42 8.13 7.75
N ASP A 68 -0.68 8.45 8.43
CA ASP A 68 -0.66 9.15 9.72
C ASP A 68 -0.14 8.28 10.87
N ASP A 69 -0.45 6.99 10.87
CA ASP A 69 0.07 6.04 11.86
C ASP A 69 1.59 5.86 11.69
N ILE A 70 2.05 5.80 10.44
CA ILE A 70 3.48 5.73 10.10
C ILE A 70 4.20 7.00 10.56
N LYS A 71 3.62 8.18 10.32
CA LYS A 71 4.19 9.46 10.79
C LYS A 71 4.29 9.52 12.31
N ARG A 72 3.23 9.11 13.02
CA ARG A 72 3.23 9.07 14.49
C ARG A 72 4.31 8.16 15.04
N GLU A 73 4.47 6.97 14.47
CA GLU A 73 5.51 6.05 14.90
C GLU A 73 6.90 6.59 14.58
N ASN A 74 7.08 7.25 13.43
CA ASN A 74 8.35 7.90 13.09
C ASN A 74 8.74 8.99 14.11
N ASP A 75 7.79 9.85 14.50
CA ASP A 75 8.02 10.90 15.48
C ASP A 75 8.34 10.31 16.86
N ARG A 76 7.64 9.23 17.24
CA ARG A 76 7.91 8.50 18.48
C ARG A 76 9.32 7.92 18.50
N LEU A 77 9.72 7.25 17.42
CA LEU A 77 11.05 6.64 17.30
C LEU A 77 12.16 7.69 17.34
N LYS A 78 11.97 8.84 16.68
CA LYS A 78 12.92 9.96 16.72
C LYS A 78 13.12 10.52 18.13
N ARG A 79 12.04 10.64 18.93
CA ARG A 79 12.16 11.07 20.33
C ARG A 79 12.95 10.08 21.18
N LEU A 80 12.62 8.79 21.07
CA LEU A 80 13.31 7.73 21.82
C LEU A 80 14.80 7.69 21.46
N LEU A 81 15.13 7.87 20.18
CA LEU A 81 16.52 7.94 19.72
C LEU A 81 17.26 9.12 20.39
N GLY A 82 16.67 10.31 20.40
CA GLY A 82 17.26 11.48 21.04
C GLY A 82 17.47 11.31 22.56
N GLU A 83 16.52 10.67 23.25
CA GLU A 83 16.66 10.34 24.68
C GLU A 83 17.85 9.40 24.92
N LYS A 84 18.01 8.38 24.07
CA LYS A 84 19.12 7.42 24.17
C LYS A 84 20.47 8.06 23.83
N ASP A 85 20.52 8.95 22.84
CA ASP A 85 21.73 9.69 22.51
C ASP A 85 22.19 10.60 23.66
N LEU A 86 21.24 11.24 24.36
CA LEU A 86 21.54 12.06 25.54
C LEU A 86 22.07 11.20 26.70
N GLU A 87 21.43 10.07 26.97
CA GLU A 87 21.88 9.11 27.98
C GLU A 87 23.32 8.63 27.70
N ILE A 88 23.62 8.27 26.43
CA ILE A 88 24.95 7.88 26.00
C ILE A 88 25.97 9.02 26.19
N ALA A 89 25.59 10.26 25.86
CA ALA A 89 26.47 11.41 26.03
C ALA A 89 26.85 11.62 27.50
N ILE A 90 25.89 11.53 28.41
CA ILE A 90 26.11 11.65 29.85
C ILE A 90 27.01 10.52 30.36
N LEU A 91 26.72 9.27 29.99
CA LEU A 91 27.52 8.12 30.41
C LEU A 91 28.97 8.24 29.93
N ARG A 92 29.19 8.70 28.70
CA ARG A 92 30.54 8.95 28.16
C ARG A 92 31.27 10.05 28.91
N ASP A 93 30.59 11.12 29.29
CA ASP A 93 31.18 12.22 30.07
C ASP A 93 31.57 11.75 31.48
N LEU A 94 30.72 10.97 32.14
CA LEU A 94 31.01 10.37 33.44
C LEU A 94 32.20 9.41 33.40
N LEU A 95 32.27 8.55 32.37
CA LEU A 95 33.41 7.64 32.19
C LEU A 95 34.72 8.39 31.97
N LYS A 96 34.70 9.48 31.18
CA LYS A 96 35.88 10.34 31.01
C LYS A 96 36.31 11.00 32.31
N LYS A 97 35.36 11.52 33.10
CA LYS A 97 35.68 12.17 34.39
C LYS A 97 36.20 11.17 35.44
N GLY A 98 35.65 9.97 35.48
CA GLY A 98 36.10 8.92 36.39
C GLY A 98 37.46 8.29 36.04
N SER A 99 37.95 8.48 34.81
CA SER A 99 39.29 8.03 34.39
C SER A 99 40.37 9.11 34.54
N HIS A 100 40.02 10.28 35.09
CA HIS A 100 40.94 11.36 35.45
C HIS A 100 41.13 11.52 36.98
N LEU A 101 40.57 10.61 37.78
CA LEU A 101 40.82 10.44 39.22
C LEU A 101 41.65 9.17 39.44
#